data_AF-A0A1Q5MF79-F1
#
_entry.id   AF-A0A1Q5MF79-F1
#
_cell.length_a   1.000
_cell.length_b   1.000
_cell.length_c   1.000
_cell.angle_alpha   90.00
_cell.angle_beta   90.00
_cell.angle_gamma   90.00
#
_symmetry.space_group_name_H-M   'P 1'
#
loop_
_entity.id
_entity.type
_entity.pdbx_description
1 polymer ?
#
loop_
_entity_poly.entity_id
_entity_poly.type
_entity_poly.pdbx_seq_one_letter_code
_entity_poly.pdbx_strand_id
1 'polypeptide(L)' 'MNLSLGVRMLIFVICFLSSVLVSIGAGWLSHKPGARKRDAVLFGGGVFIGVMGLCMTTLGYLGVFSGETA' A
#
# COMPACT_ATOMS: atom_id res chain seq x y z
N MET A 1 -2.78 -20.37 -0.79
CA MET A 1 -2.97 -20.71 0.65
C MET A 1 -4.45 -20.60 0.99
N ASN A 2 -5.04 -21.59 1.67
CA ASN A 2 -6.46 -21.54 2.07
C ASN A 2 -6.60 -20.78 3.41
N LEU A 3 -6.43 -19.45 3.36
CA LEU A 3 -6.57 -18.58 4.51
C LEU A 3 -8.04 -18.21 4.73
N SER A 4 -8.48 -18.20 5.99
CA SER A 4 -9.79 -17.69 6.37
C SER A 4 -9.97 -16.24 5.89
N LEU A 5 -11.20 -15.89 5.48
CA LEU A 5 -11.60 -14.57 5.00
C LEU A 5 -11.18 -13.45 5.96
N GLY A 6 -11.26 -13.70 7.27
CA GLY A 6 -10.80 -12.76 8.28
C GLY A 6 -9.30 -12.49 8.24
N VAL A 7 -8.49 -13.50 7.96
CA VAL A 7 -7.03 -13.36 7.86
C VAL A 7 -6.64 -12.63 6.57
N ARG A 8 -7.32 -12.92 5.45
CA ARG A 8 -7.15 -12.14 4.21
C ARG A 8 -7.41 -10.65 4.42
N MET A 9 -8.52 -10.33 5.09
CA MET A 9 -8.88 -8.94 5.42
C MET A 9 -7.87 -8.30 6.36
N LEU A 10 -7.42 -9.02 7.40
CA LEU A 10 -6.41 -8.52 8.33
C LEU A 10 -5.10 -8.18 7.60
N ILE A 11 -4.63 -9.07 6.71
CA ILE A 11 -3.42 -8.85 5.91
C ILE A 11 -3.59 -7.62 5.01
N PHE A 12 -4.75 -7.47 4.37
CA PHE A 12 -5.03 -6.31 3.53
C PHE A 12 -4.97 -5.00 4.32
N VAL A 13 -5.61 -4.96 5.50
CA VAL A 13 -5.59 -3.80 6.41
C VAL A 13 -4.17 -3.48 6.87
N ILE A 14 -3.36 -4.49 7.19
CA ILE A 14 -1.95 -4.29 7.59
C ILE A 14 -1.14 -3.71 6.43
N CYS A 15 -1.29 -4.23 5.21
CA CYS A 15 -0.62 -3.68 4.03
C CYS A 15 -1.06 -2.23 3.78
N PHE A 16 -2.35 -1.92 3.95
CA PHE A 16 -2.89 -0.57 3.77
C PHE A 16 -2.26 0.41 4.78
N LEU A 17 -2.28 0.05 6.06
CA LEU A 17 -1.68 0.86 7.12
C LEU A 17 -0.18 1.05 6.91
N SER A 18 0.56 0.01 6.53
CA SER A 18 2.00 0.12 6.27
C SER A 18 2.29 1.01 5.06
N SER A 19 1.50 0.93 3.98
CA SER A 19 1.64 1.81 2.81
C SER A 19 1.37 3.27 3.15
N VAL A 20 0.40 3.54 4.03
CA VAL A 20 0.15 4.89 4.56
C VAL A 20 1.35 5.40 5.35
N LEU A 21 1.94 4.58 6.22
CA LEU A 21 3.15 4.96 6.97
C LEU A 21 4.33 5.26 6.05
N VAL A 22 4.56 4.44 5.03
CA VAL A 22 5.63 4.68 4.03
C VAL A 22 5.38 5.97 3.26
N SER A 23 4.13 6.25 2.91
CA SER A 23 3.76 7.48 2.20
C SER A 23 3.98 8.73 3.05
N ILE A 24 3.65 8.67 4.34
CA ILE A 24 3.93 9.75 5.30
C ILE A 24 5.43 9.96 5.45
N GLY A 25 6.19 8.87 5.66
CA GLY A 25 7.66 8.92 5.79
C GLY A 25 8.33 9.49 4.55
N ALA A 26 7.90 9.07 3.35
CA ALA A 26 8.40 9.60 2.09
C ALA A 26 8.07 11.09 1.93
N GLY A 27 6.85 11.50 2.29
CA GLY A 27 6.43 12.90 2.26
C GLY A 27 7.24 13.78 3.22
N TRP A 28 7.59 13.26 4.39
CA TRP A 28 8.50 13.92 5.33
C TRP A 28 9.93 14.03 4.79
N LEU A 29 10.48 12.95 4.23
CA LEU A 29 11.83 12.94 3.67
C LEU A 29 11.97 13.87 2.46
N SER A 30 10.90 13.97 1.66
CA SER A 30 10.85 14.82 0.47
C SER A 30 10.37 16.26 0.78
N HIS A 31 10.20 16.62 2.06
CA HIS A 31 9.70 17.94 2.43
C HIS A 31 10.68 19.04 2.02
N LYS A 32 10.23 19.96 1.18
CA LYS A 32 10.97 21.17 0.78
C LYS A 32 10.23 22.42 1.26
N PRO A 33 10.89 23.36 1.97
CA PRO A 33 10.27 24.61 2.37
C PRO A 33 9.78 25.38 1.13
N GLY A 34 8.51 25.80 1.14
CA GLY A 34 7.87 26.52 0.03
C GLY A 34 7.26 25.63 -1.06
N ALA A 35 7.34 24.29 -0.95
CA ALA A 35 6.70 23.39 -1.90
C ALA A 35 5.16 23.49 -1.82
N ARG A 36 4.49 23.37 -2.98
CA ARG A 36 3.03 23.43 -3.03
C ARG A 36 2.45 22.16 -2.39
N LYS A 37 1.40 22.32 -1.60
CA LYS A 37 0.70 21.19 -0.95
C LYS A 37 0.23 20.12 -1.96
N ARG A 38 -0.11 20.52 -3.19
CA ARG A 38 -0.48 19.58 -4.28
C ARG A 38 0.64 18.62 -4.64
N ASP A 39 1.89 19.08 -4.65
CA ASP A 39 3.05 18.26 -5.04
C ASP A 39 3.31 17.19 -3.97
N ALA A 40 3.13 17.54 -2.70
CA ALA A 40 3.21 16.59 -1.58
C ALA A 40 2.11 15.51 -1.65
N VAL A 41 0.88 15.89 -2.03
CA VAL A 41 -0.24 14.94 -2.20
C VAL A 41 -0.01 14.03 -3.39
N LEU A 42 0.45 14.55 -4.53
CA LEU A 42 0.79 13.77 -5.71
C LEU A 42 1.92 12.77 -5.42
N PHE A 43 2.96 13.22 -4.72
CA PHE A 43 4.08 12.36 -4.31
C PHE A 43 3.61 11.26 -3.35
N GLY A 44 2.92 11.62 -2.27
CA GLY A 44 2.39 10.67 -1.30
C GLY A 44 1.41 9.67 -1.91
N GLY A 45 0.52 10.13 -2.80
CA GLY A 45 -0.40 9.26 -3.54
C GLY A 45 0.31 8.28 -4.48
N GLY A 46 1.37 8.72 -5.16
CA GLY A 46 2.20 7.85 -5.99
C GLY A 46 2.93 6.78 -5.17
N VAL A 47 3.51 7.16 -4.04
CA VAL A 47 4.15 6.21 -3.10
C VAL A 47 3.12 5.21 -2.58
N PHE A 48 1.94 5.68 -2.17
CA PHE A 48 0.86 4.83 -1.70
C PHE A 48 0.46 3.79 -2.75
N ILE A 49 0.17 4.22 -3.98
CA ILE A 49 -0.23 3.31 -5.08
C ILE A 49 0.89 2.32 -5.40
N GLY A 50 2.15 2.77 -5.42
CA GLY A 50 3.30 1.90 -5.68
C GLY A 50 3.46 0.80 -4.62
N VAL A 51 3.44 1.16 -3.33
CA VAL A 51 3.59 0.20 -2.23
C VAL A 51 2.37 -0.72 -2.15
N MET A 52 1.16 -0.19 -2.33
CA MET A 52 -0.06 -0.99 -2.41
C MET A 52 -0.04 -1.98 -3.57
N GLY A 53 0.35 -1.54 -4.75
CA GLY A 53 0.48 -2.41 -5.92
C GLY A 53 1.48 -3.54 -5.67
N LEU A 54 2.63 -3.23 -5.06
CA LEU A 54 3.63 -4.23 -4.69
C LEU A 54 3.08 -5.24 -3.68
N CYS A 55 2.39 -4.77 -2.64
CA CYS A 55 1.68 -5.58 -1.64
C CYS A 55 0.67 -6.53 -2.30
N MET A 56 -0.20 -6.00 -3.16
CA MET A 56 -1.22 -6.79 -3.84
C MET A 56 -0.60 -7.84 -4.77
N THR A 57 0.47 -7.46 -5.49
CA THR A 57 1.19 -8.35 -6.40
C THR A 57 1.86 -9.50 -5.65
N THR A 58 2.55 -9.20 -4.54
CA THR A 58 3.15 -10.24 -3.69
C THR A 58 2.10 -11.17 -3.09
N LEU A 59 1.00 -10.63 -2.56
CA LEU A 59 -0.13 -11.45 -2.07
C LEU A 59 -0.76 -12.31 -3.18
N GLY A 60 -0.83 -11.80 -4.41
CA GLY A 60 -1.22 -12.56 -5.60
C GLY A 60 -0.28 -13.73 -5.87
N TYR A 61 1.04 -13.48 -5.89
CA TYR A 61 2.07 -14.52 -6.07
C TYR A 61 2.06 -15.58 -4.97
N LEU A 62 1.82 -15.20 -3.72
CA LEU A 62 1.67 -16.16 -2.60
C LEU A 62 0.36 -16.96 -2.67
N GLY A 63 -0.48 -16.72 -3.68
CA GLY A 63 -1.77 -17.38 -3.84
C GLY A 63 -2.73 -17.05 -2.70
N VAL A 64 -2.60 -15.86 -2.11
CA VAL A 64 -3.53 -15.35 -1.10
C VAL A 64 -4.86 -15.03 -1.76
N PHE A 65 -4.89 -14.56 -3.01
CA PHE A 65 -6.12 -14.28 -3.79
C PHE A 65 -6.55 -15.40 -4.74
N SER A 66 -5.75 -16.47 -4.88
CA SER A 66 -5.97 -17.57 -5.84
C SER A 66 -7.18 -18.49 -5.55
N GLY A 67 -8.08 -18.09 -4.65
CA GLY A 67 -9.34 -18.79 -4.38
C GLY A 67 -10.59 -18.09 -4.95
N GLU A 68 -10.42 -16.99 -5.67
CA GLU A 68 -11.52 -16.15 -6.19
C GLU A 68 -11.45 -15.97 -7.72
N THR A 69 -10.66 -16.81 -8.39
CA THR A 69 -10.58 -16.89 -9.85
C THR A 69 -10.98 -18.30 -10.27
N ALA A 70 -12.27 -18.57 -10.17
CA ALA A 70 -12.97 -19.63 -10.89
C ALA A 70 -14.19 -18.98 -11.55
#